data_AF-L2FFD1-F1
#
_entry.id   AF-L2FFD1-F1
#
_cell.length_a   1.000
_cell.length_b   1.000
_cell.length_c   1.000
_cell.angle_alpha   90.00
_cell.angle_beta   90.00
_cell.angle_gamma   90.00
#
_symmetry.space_group_name_H-M   'P 1'
#
loop_
_entity.id
_entity.type
_entity.pdbx_description
1 polymer ?
#
loop_
_entity_poly.entity_id
_entity_poly.type
_entity_poly.pdbx_seq_one_letter_code
_entity_poly.pdbx_strand_id
1 'polypeptide(L)'
;MLLQNERTPVKYAPQEAAQGAAFAPASLKLQSSDAEIEPFTFTFEVVRPNVFRTTYSSASRPIPPFASAQRPSPDSCPKDVASTSDKTSRSFTTSAAKASIEWSNAPILSIDLKDATTKKPLHQDLPFRSYSADGAGVAHYS
;
A
#
# COMPACT_ATOMS: atom_id res chain seq x y z
N MET A 1 23.29 23.05 8.12
CA MET A 1 22.25 22.00 8.05
C MET A 1 21.69 22.01 6.64
N LEU A 2 21.72 20.88 5.94
CA LEU A 2 20.97 20.74 4.70
C LEU A 2 19.48 20.70 5.06
N LEU A 3 18.67 21.55 4.44
CA LEU A 3 17.21 21.47 4.55
C LEU A 3 16.76 20.20 3.84
N GLN A 4 16.39 19.19 4.62
CA GLN A 4 15.70 18.02 4.10
C GLN A 4 14.25 18.44 3.83
N ASN A 5 13.83 18.37 2.57
CA ASN A 5 12.46 18.68 2.16
C ASN A 5 11.82 17.38 1.68
N GLU A 6 10.78 16.97 2.39
CA GLU A 6 10.03 15.75 2.09
C GLU A 6 8.60 16.14 1.78
N ARG A 7 8.00 15.42 0.82
CA ARG A 7 6.59 15.53 0.52
C ARG A 7 5.95 14.15 0.51
N THR A 8 4.80 14.06 1.15
CA THR A 8 3.95 12.87 1.15
C THR A 8 2.85 13.07 0.12
N PRO A 9 2.79 12.30 -0.98
CA PRO A 9 1.73 12.45 -1.96
C PRO A 9 0.37 12.17 -1.35
N VAL A 10 -0.67 12.75 -1.96
CA VAL A 10 -2.06 12.69 -1.47
C VAL A 10 -3.05 12.42 -2.61
N LYS A 11 -4.35 12.37 -2.28
CA LYS A 11 -5.46 12.18 -3.23
C LYS A 11 -5.32 10.87 -4.01
N TYR A 12 -5.16 9.77 -3.27
CA TYR A 12 -5.09 8.45 -3.87
C TYR A 12 -6.47 7.98 -4.31
N ALA A 13 -6.52 7.40 -5.50
CA ALA A 13 -7.72 6.74 -6.02
C ALA A 13 -7.37 5.30 -6.45
N PRO A 14 -8.28 4.33 -6.23
CA PRO A 14 -8.16 3.02 -6.83
C PRO A 14 -8.03 3.15 -8.34
N GLN A 15 -7.03 2.47 -8.90
CA GLN A 15 -6.97 2.24 -10.34
C GLN A 15 -7.84 1.03 -10.63
N GLU A 16 -8.67 1.08 -11.68
CA GLU A 16 -9.33 -0.10 -12.22
C GLU A 16 -8.34 -0.88 -13.09
N ALA A 17 -8.55 -2.20 -13.19
CA ALA A 17 -7.65 -3.00 -14.00
C ALA A 17 -8.01 -2.75 -15.46
N ALA A 18 -7.00 -2.64 -16.31
CA ALA A 18 -7.21 -2.46 -17.74
C ALA A 18 -8.19 -3.52 -18.26
N GLN A 19 -9.12 -3.13 -19.14
CA GLN A 19 -10.15 -4.02 -19.69
C GLN A 19 -9.55 -5.37 -20.10
N GLY A 20 -9.93 -6.45 -19.40
CA GLY A 20 -9.47 -7.82 -19.66
C GLY A 20 -8.49 -8.39 -18.62
N ALA A 21 -7.91 -7.57 -17.74
CA ALA A 21 -7.25 -8.05 -16.53
C ALA A 21 -8.23 -7.86 -15.37
N ALA A 22 -8.68 -8.92 -14.72
CA ALA A 22 -9.23 -8.75 -13.38
C ALA A 22 -8.04 -8.42 -12.45
N PHE A 23 -8.15 -7.40 -11.59
CA PHE A 23 -7.29 -7.42 -10.40
C PHE A 23 -7.53 -8.75 -9.71
N ALA A 24 -6.46 -9.44 -9.33
CA ALA A 24 -6.59 -10.59 -8.46
C ALA A 24 -7.43 -10.13 -7.24
N PRO A 25 -8.42 -10.92 -6.80
CA PRO A 25 -9.34 -10.52 -5.71
C PRO A 25 -8.61 -10.14 -4.41
N ALA A 26 -7.33 -10.50 -4.31
CA ALA A 26 -6.44 -10.24 -3.19
C ALA A 26 -5.43 -9.10 -3.41
N SER A 27 -5.75 -8.12 -4.27
CA SER A 27 -4.86 -6.99 -4.57
C SER A 27 -5.57 -5.63 -4.62
N LEU A 28 -4.79 -4.57 -4.39
CA LEU A 28 -5.21 -3.17 -4.50
C LEU A 28 -4.10 -2.36 -5.17
N LYS A 29 -4.49 -1.52 -6.13
CA LYS A 29 -3.61 -0.52 -6.73
C LYS A 29 -4.22 0.86 -6.53
N LEU A 30 -3.45 1.76 -5.93
CA LEU A 30 -3.81 3.16 -5.73
C LEU A 30 -2.83 4.04 -6.49
N GLN A 31 -3.32 5.15 -7.04
CA GLN A 31 -2.48 6.16 -7.68
C GLN A 31 -2.78 7.53 -7.10
N SER A 32 -1.74 8.29 -6.75
CA SER A 32 -1.88 9.67 -6.27
C SER A 32 -2.18 10.63 -7.42
N SER A 33 -2.84 11.73 -7.08
CA SER A 33 -3.16 12.83 -8.00
C SER A 33 -2.77 14.18 -7.39
N ASP A 34 -1.68 14.20 -6.63
CA ASP A 34 -1.10 15.41 -6.07
C ASP A 34 -0.56 16.30 -7.21
N ALA A 35 -0.86 17.59 -7.18
CA ALA A 35 -0.49 18.52 -8.24
C ALA A 35 0.96 19.03 -8.11
N GLU A 36 1.56 18.88 -6.93
CA GLU A 36 2.87 19.45 -6.61
C GLU A 36 4.01 18.43 -6.68
N ILE A 37 3.70 17.15 -6.93
CA ILE A 37 4.67 16.07 -7.11
C ILE A 37 4.17 15.11 -8.17
N GLU A 38 5.08 14.40 -8.82
CA GLU A 38 4.70 13.37 -9.78
C GLU A 38 3.76 12.31 -9.15
N PRO A 39 2.90 11.66 -9.95
CA PRO A 39 2.06 10.58 -9.47
C PRO A 39 2.89 9.41 -8.93
N PHE A 40 2.52 8.95 -7.73
CA PHE A 40 3.02 7.74 -7.12
C PHE A 40 1.96 6.65 -7.17
N THR A 41 2.41 5.43 -7.44
CA THR A 41 1.61 4.22 -7.39
C THR A 41 1.94 3.46 -6.13
N PHE A 42 0.91 3.19 -5.33
CA PHE A 42 0.95 2.25 -4.22
C PHE A 42 0.25 0.96 -4.64
N THR A 43 0.88 -0.19 -4.42
CA THR A 43 0.23 -1.49 -4.63
C THR A 43 0.26 -2.30 -3.35
N PHE A 44 -0.80 -3.05 -3.10
CA PHE A 44 -0.89 -4.06 -2.05
C PHE A 44 -1.35 -5.39 -2.64
N GLU A 45 -0.78 -6.49 -2.16
CA GLU A 45 -1.11 -7.85 -2.58
C GLU A 45 -1.01 -8.83 -1.41
N VAL A 46 -1.99 -9.73 -1.28
CA VAL A 46 -1.89 -10.89 -0.42
C VAL A 46 -1.17 -11.99 -1.16
N VAL A 47 0.02 -12.35 -0.66
CA VAL A 47 0.89 -13.35 -1.30
C VAL A 47 0.70 -14.74 -0.70
N ARG A 48 0.46 -14.82 0.62
CA ARG A 48 0.13 -16.05 1.39
C ARG A 48 -0.77 -15.64 2.56
N PRO A 49 -1.36 -16.58 3.36
CA PRO A 49 -2.30 -16.19 4.41
C PRO A 49 -1.76 -15.15 5.41
N ASN A 50 -0.47 -15.15 5.68
CA ASN A 50 0.19 -14.19 6.57
C ASN A 50 1.32 -13.39 5.90
N VAL A 51 1.39 -13.39 4.56
CA VAL A 51 2.42 -12.67 3.80
C VAL A 51 1.75 -11.69 2.87
N PHE A 52 2.06 -10.42 3.07
CA PHE A 52 1.56 -9.31 2.29
C PHE A 52 2.73 -8.61 1.61
N ARG A 53 2.47 -8.04 0.43
CA ARG A 53 3.47 -7.27 -0.32
C ARG A 53 2.92 -5.89 -0.62
N THR A 54 3.68 -4.87 -0.25
CA THR A 54 3.46 -3.51 -0.71
C THR A 54 4.55 -3.12 -1.72
N THR A 55 4.18 -2.28 -2.68
CA THR A 55 5.18 -1.56 -3.49
C THR A 55 4.78 -0.11 -3.59
N TYR A 56 5.78 0.76 -3.72
CA TYR A 56 5.61 2.20 -3.82
C TYR A 56 6.61 2.73 -4.84
N SER A 57 6.12 3.35 -5.92
CA SER A 57 6.97 3.76 -7.05
C SER A 57 6.36 4.91 -7.82
N SER A 58 7.20 5.66 -8.53
CA SER A 58 6.82 6.69 -9.50
C SER A 58 7.59 6.51 -10.80
N ALA A 59 7.38 7.39 -11.78
CA ALA A 59 8.13 7.36 -13.02
C ALA A 59 9.62 7.66 -12.78
N SER A 60 9.95 8.63 -11.93
CA SER A 60 11.34 8.92 -11.58
C SER A 60 11.96 7.93 -10.57
N ARG A 61 11.12 7.18 -9.83
CA ARG A 61 11.54 6.19 -8.83
C ARG A 61 10.92 4.82 -9.15
N PRO A 62 11.35 4.16 -10.23
CA PRO A 62 10.78 2.89 -10.64
C PRO A 62 11.18 1.75 -9.71
N ILE A 63 10.40 0.67 -9.72
CA ILE A 63 10.76 -0.58 -9.06
C ILE A 63 12.06 -1.13 -9.70
N PRO A 64 13.02 -1.63 -8.91
CA PRO A 64 14.25 -2.20 -9.45
C PRO A 64 13.97 -3.33 -10.46
N PRO A 65 14.62 -3.33 -11.64
CA PRO A 65 14.38 -4.34 -12.67
C PRO A 65 14.87 -5.73 -12.25
N PHE A 66 15.88 -5.79 -11.38
CA PHE A 66 16.48 -7.03 -10.86
C PHE A 66 16.39 -7.01 -9.34
N ALA A 67 15.26 -7.49 -8.80
CA ALA A 67 15.07 -7.59 -7.36
C ALA A 67 16.02 -8.64 -6.76
N SER A 68 16.66 -8.30 -5.63
CA SER A 68 17.61 -9.19 -4.93
C SER A 68 16.95 -10.45 -4.36
N ALA A 69 15.63 -10.45 -4.19
CA ALA A 69 14.86 -11.59 -3.73
C ALA A 69 13.85 -12.03 -4.80
N GLN A 70 13.70 -13.34 -4.96
CA GLN A 70 12.72 -13.88 -5.89
C GLN A 70 11.30 -13.50 -5.46
N ARG A 71 10.51 -13.06 -6.44
CA ARG A 71 9.09 -12.77 -6.23
C ARG A 71 8.34 -14.09 -6.04
N PRO A 72 7.53 -14.23 -4.99
CA PRO A 72 6.63 -15.38 -4.85
C PRO A 72 5.72 -15.55 -6.07
N SER A 73 5.48 -16.80 -6.48
CA SER A 73 4.64 -17.12 -7.64
C SER A 73 3.22 -16.55 -7.49
N PRO A 74 2.59 -16.02 -8.55
CA PRO A 74 1.20 -15.56 -8.52
C PRO A 74 0.19 -16.60 -8.01
N ASP A 75 0.46 -17.90 -8.22
CA ASP A 75 -0.37 -19.02 -7.74
C ASP A 75 -0.31 -19.21 -6.22
N SER A 76 0.53 -18.45 -5.50
CA SER A 76 0.63 -18.55 -4.06
C SER A 76 -0.50 -17.84 -3.32
N CYS A 77 -1.32 -17.05 -4.03
CA CYS A 77 -2.45 -16.35 -3.44
C CYS A 77 -3.38 -17.34 -2.71
N PRO A 78 -3.75 -17.08 -1.45
CA PRO A 78 -4.70 -17.92 -0.74
C PRO A 78 -6.06 -17.91 -1.45
N LYS A 79 -6.74 -19.07 -1.47
CA LYS A 79 -8.09 -19.18 -2.07
C LYS A 79 -9.18 -18.61 -1.17
N ASP A 80 -8.86 -18.37 0.10
CA ASP A 80 -9.75 -17.93 1.18
C ASP A 80 -9.69 -16.42 1.44
N VAL A 81 -9.15 -15.61 0.53
CA VAL A 81 -9.08 -14.15 0.72
C VAL A 81 -10.48 -13.54 0.54
N ALA A 82 -11.03 -13.02 1.63
CA ALA A 82 -12.21 -12.17 1.61
C ALA A 82 -11.77 -10.70 1.54
N SER A 83 -12.34 -9.94 0.61
CA SER A 83 -12.08 -8.49 0.51
C SER A 83 -13.35 -7.68 0.77
N THR A 84 -13.24 -6.63 1.57
CA THR A 84 -14.30 -5.63 1.81
C THR A 84 -13.78 -4.26 1.43
N SER A 85 -14.57 -3.48 0.69
CA SER A 85 -14.17 -2.16 0.22
C SER A 85 -15.18 -1.11 0.68
N ASP A 86 -14.68 0.00 1.18
CA ASP A 86 -15.43 1.24 1.40
C ASP A 86 -14.94 2.33 0.41
N LYS A 87 -15.41 3.57 0.58
CA LYS A 87 -15.06 4.70 -0.29
C LYS A 87 -13.55 5.00 -0.32
N THR A 88 -12.91 4.95 0.85
CA THR A 88 -11.48 5.29 1.02
C THR A 88 -10.73 4.22 1.80
N SER A 89 -11.27 3.01 1.88
CA SER A 89 -10.63 1.90 2.57
C SER A 89 -10.89 0.57 1.86
N ARG A 90 -9.98 -0.37 2.04
CA ARG A 90 -10.17 -1.77 1.63
C ARG A 90 -9.44 -2.68 2.59
N SER A 91 -10.13 -3.73 2.99
CA SER A 91 -9.61 -4.75 3.89
C SER A 91 -9.58 -6.10 3.20
N PHE A 92 -8.55 -6.88 3.52
CA PHE A 92 -8.30 -8.23 3.05
C PHE A 92 -8.14 -9.13 4.26
N THR A 93 -9.00 -10.14 4.36
CA THR A 93 -8.99 -11.10 5.47
C THR A 93 -8.65 -12.48 4.92
N THR A 94 -7.70 -13.13 5.58
CA THR A 94 -7.28 -14.51 5.29
C THR A 94 -7.63 -15.41 6.47
N SER A 95 -7.25 -16.69 6.42
CA SER A 95 -7.26 -17.59 7.58
C SER A 95 -6.38 -17.13 8.75
N ALA A 96 -5.34 -16.32 8.53
CA ALA A 96 -4.36 -15.98 9.56
C ALA A 96 -4.40 -14.51 10.01
N ALA A 97 -4.68 -13.58 9.10
CA ALA A 97 -4.52 -12.16 9.34
C ALA A 97 -5.56 -11.32 8.59
N LYS A 98 -5.72 -10.09 9.07
CA LYS A 98 -6.50 -9.05 8.41
C LYS A 98 -5.56 -7.89 8.07
N ALA A 99 -5.50 -7.52 6.81
CA ALA A 99 -4.83 -6.32 6.35
C ALA A 99 -5.88 -5.27 5.97
N SER A 100 -5.73 -4.05 6.46
CA SER A 100 -6.63 -2.94 6.16
C SER A 100 -5.82 -1.78 5.58
N ILE A 101 -6.23 -1.26 4.44
CA ILE A 101 -5.62 -0.11 3.79
C ILE A 101 -6.64 1.01 3.80
N GLU A 102 -6.26 2.16 4.35
CA GLU A 102 -7.06 3.40 4.34
C GLU A 102 -6.28 4.47 3.58
N TRP A 103 -6.94 5.23 2.72
CA TRP A 103 -6.28 6.19 1.82
C TRP A 103 -7.02 7.51 1.69
N SER A 104 -7.65 7.99 2.77
CA SER A 104 -8.25 9.34 2.76
C SER A 104 -7.18 10.44 2.55
N ASN A 105 -5.91 10.13 2.89
CA ASN A 105 -4.72 10.92 2.56
C ASN A 105 -3.68 10.03 1.83
N ALA A 106 -2.46 9.91 2.37
CA ALA A 106 -1.54 8.85 1.98
C ALA A 106 -2.05 7.48 2.48
N PRO A 107 -1.77 6.38 1.77
CA PRO A 107 -2.17 5.05 2.21
C PRO A 107 -1.61 4.75 3.60
N ILE A 108 -2.42 4.10 4.43
CA ILE A 108 -2.04 3.58 5.73
C ILE A 108 -2.38 2.09 5.71
N LEU A 109 -1.36 1.23 5.78
CA LEU A 109 -1.53 -0.20 5.99
C LEU A 109 -1.55 -0.51 7.49
N SER A 110 -2.61 -1.20 7.91
CA SER A 110 -2.71 -1.83 9.23
C SER A 110 -2.81 -3.35 9.08
N ILE A 111 -2.10 -4.10 9.93
CA ILE A 111 -2.12 -5.56 9.95
C ILE A 111 -2.52 -6.02 11.35
N ASP A 112 -3.56 -6.84 11.40
CA ASP A 112 -4.10 -7.47 12.61
C ASP A 112 -4.06 -9.00 12.48
N LEU A 113 -3.94 -9.70 13.61
CA LEU A 113 -4.26 -11.13 13.64
C LEU A 113 -5.77 -11.30 13.48
N LYS A 114 -6.19 -12.34 12.76
CA LYS A 114 -7.62 -12.58 12.50
C LYS A 114 -8.46 -12.63 13.78
N ASP A 115 -7.94 -13.33 14.80
CA ASP A 115 -8.60 -13.55 16.07
C ASP A 115 -8.03 -12.66 17.19
N ALA A 116 -7.46 -11.49 16.83
CA ALA A 116 -6.93 -10.55 17.81
C ALA A 116 -8.03 -10.11 18.79
N THR A 117 -7.88 -10.49 20.05
CA THR A 117 -8.72 -10.00 21.16
C THR A 117 -8.29 -8.62 21.65
N THR A 118 -7.06 -8.21 21.31
CA THR A 118 -6.48 -6.91 21.63
C THR A 118 -6.82 -5.88 20.55
N LYS A 119 -7.17 -4.66 20.97
CA LYS A 119 -7.54 -3.55 20.05
C LYS A 119 -6.37 -2.92 19.27
N LYS A 120 -5.14 -3.43 19.41
CA LYS A 120 -3.94 -2.83 18.82
C LYS A 120 -3.46 -3.68 17.64
N PRO A 121 -3.25 -3.08 16.44
CA PRO A 121 -2.71 -3.81 15.31
C PRO A 121 -1.27 -4.25 15.57
N LEU A 122 -0.85 -5.34 14.93
CA LEU A 122 0.54 -5.81 14.94
C LEU A 122 1.46 -4.81 14.26
N HIS A 123 0.98 -4.22 13.17
CA HIS A 123 1.68 -3.21 12.40
C HIS A 123 0.68 -2.15 11.97
N GLN A 124 1.09 -0.89 12.02
CA GLN A 124 0.36 0.20 11.42
C GLN A 124 1.36 1.23 10.88
N ASP A 125 1.21 1.57 9.61
CA ASP A 125 1.95 2.63 8.97
C ASP A 125 1.73 3.96 9.71
N LEU A 126 2.78 4.77 9.82
CA LEU A 126 2.68 6.11 10.37
C LEU A 126 2.00 7.04 9.35
N PRO A 127 0.97 7.79 9.78
CA PRO A 127 0.34 8.80 8.93
C PRO A 127 1.38 9.82 8.44
N PHE A 128 1.27 10.19 7.16
CA PHE A 128 2.07 11.23 6.51
C PHE A 128 3.59 11.00 6.45
N ARG A 129 4.08 9.80 6.81
CA ARG A 129 5.52 9.49 6.83
C ARG A 129 5.91 8.20 6.11
N SER A 130 4.97 7.27 5.95
CA SER A 130 5.28 5.93 5.44
C SER A 130 5.54 5.91 3.93
N TYR A 131 5.04 6.91 3.21
CA TYR A 131 5.13 7.02 1.74
C TYR A 131 5.50 8.45 1.36
N SER A 132 6.69 8.87 1.78
CA SER A 132 7.24 10.21 1.50
C SER A 132 8.35 10.11 0.46
N ALA A 133 8.54 11.18 -0.32
CA ALA A 133 9.61 11.32 -1.29
C ALA A 133 10.27 12.69 -1.16
N ASP A 134 11.51 12.82 -1.63
CA ASP A 134 12.18 14.12 -1.68
C ASP A 134 11.39 15.07 -2.58
N GLY A 135 11.08 16.26 -2.08
CA GLY A 135 10.27 17.24 -2.80
C GLY A 135 10.04 18.51 -2.00
N ALA A 136 9.43 19.52 -2.63
CA ALA A 136 9.09 20.77 -1.97
C ALA A 136 8.01 20.52 -0.90
N GLY A 137 8.45 20.42 0.35
CA GLY A 137 7.63 20.14 1.52
C GLY A 137 8.45 20.33 2.80
N VAL A 138 7.88 19.96 3.95
CA VAL A 138 8.50 20.19 5.26
C VAL A 138 8.94 18.84 5.83
N ALA A 139 10.22 18.73 6.22
CA ALA A 139 10.69 17.55 6.96
C ALA A 139 9.89 17.38 8.25
N HIS A 140 9.45 16.16 8.51
CA HIS A 140 8.69 15.84 9.71
C HIS A 140 9.58 15.56 10.95
N TYR A 141 10.87 15.95 10.90
CA TYR A 141 11.90 15.65 11.92
C TYR A 141 12.57 16.93 12.44
N SER A 142 11.77 17.94 12.80
CA SER A 142 12.24 19.16 13.48
C SER A 142 11.87 19.14 14.96
#